data_AF-A0A953AH31-F1
#
_entry.id   AF-A0A953AH31-F1
#
_cell.length_a   1.000
_cell.length_b   1.000
_cell.length_c   1.000
_cell.angle_alpha   90.00
_cell.angle_beta   90.00
_cell.angle_gamma   90.00
#
_symmetry.space_group_name_H-M   'P 1'
#
loop_
_entity.id
_entity.type
_entity.pdbx_description
1 polymer ?
#
loop_
_entity_poly.entity_id
_entity_poly.type
_entity_poly.pdbx_seq_one_letter_code
_entity_poly.pdbx_strand_id
1 'polypeptide(L)' 'HDVPVYCGLWKFANCHGNGLCGTDRVAVYPASNTNELTFMEKFWLRNDLKKNPNLRLACQVRVYGDVNVETLCKRREEEA' A
#
# COMPACT_ATOMS: atom_id res chain seq x y z
N HIS A 1 -7.40 -13.02 -12.16
CA HIS A 1 -7.80 -12.76 -10.77
C HIS A 1 -7.12 -11.48 -10.33
N ASP A 2 -7.87 -10.43 -10.02
CA ASP A 2 -7.31 -9.14 -9.60
C ASP A 2 -7.12 -9.10 -8.08
N VAL A 3 -6.03 -8.50 -7.62
CA VAL A 3 -5.72 -8.34 -6.20
C VAL A 3 -6.29 -6.99 -5.72
N PRO A 4 -7.21 -6.97 -4.73
CA PRO A 4 -7.86 -5.73 -4.31
C PRO A 4 -6.94 -4.85 -3.45
N VAL A 5 -6.55 -3.69 -3.98
CA VAL A 5 -5.77 -2.68 -3.23
C VAL A 5 -6.66 -1.64 -2.55
N TYR A 6 -7.78 -1.27 -3.17
CA TYR A 6 -8.69 -0.25 -2.65
C TYR A 6 -9.94 -0.85 -2.00
N CYS A 7 -10.28 -0.40 -0.80
CA CYS A 7 -11.43 -0.88 -0.05
C CYS A 7 -12.59 0.13 -0.09
N GLY A 8 -13.83 -0.36 -0.15
CA GLY A 8 -15.04 0.48 -0.11
C GLY A 8 -15.08 1.55 -1.21
N LEU A 9 -15.39 2.80 -0.83
CA LEU A 9 -15.53 3.94 -1.75
C LEU A 9 -14.22 4.29 -2.47
N TRP A 10 -13.06 3.94 -1.90
CA TRP A 10 -11.76 4.22 -2.51
C TRP A 10 -11.51 3.46 -3.81
N LYS A 11 -12.34 2.47 -4.15
CA LYS A 11 -12.37 1.88 -5.49
C LYS A 11 -12.68 2.91 -6.59
N PHE A 12 -13.37 4.00 -6.24
CA PHE A 12 -13.77 5.06 -7.17
C PHE A 12 -13.15 6.42 -6.84
N ALA A 13 -12.92 6.73 -5.55
CA ALA A 13 -12.46 8.04 -5.10
C ALA A 13 -10.95 8.11 -4.77
N ASN A 14 -10.14 7.17 -5.25
CA ASN A 14 -8.69 7.22 -5.04
C ASN A 14 -8.01 8.31 -5.89
N CYS A 15 -6.74 8.61 -5.60
CA CYS A 15 -5.98 9.63 -6.31
C CYS A 15 -5.37 9.16 -7.65
N HIS A 16 -5.80 8.00 -8.18
CA HIS A 16 -5.28 7.39 -9.41
C HIS A 16 -3.75 7.23 -9.45
N GLY A 17 -3.13 6.99 -8.30
CA GLY A 17 -1.69 6.73 -8.19
C GLY A 17 -0.79 7.96 -8.16
N ASN A 18 -1.33 9.16 -7.98
CA ASN A 18 -0.54 10.41 -7.91
C ASN A 18 0.12 10.67 -6.54
N GLY A 19 0.00 9.75 -5.56
CA GLY A 19 0.54 9.93 -4.21
C GLY A 19 -0.17 10.99 -3.36
N LEU A 20 -1.33 11.46 -3.79
CA LEU A 20 -2.14 12.49 -3.11
C LEU A 20 -3.14 11.93 -2.08
N CYS A 21 -3.13 10.62 -1.84
CA CYS A 21 -3.91 9.98 -0.81
C CYS A 21 -3.15 8.77 -0.24
N GLY A 22 -3.55 8.28 0.94
CA GLY A 22 -2.99 7.05 1.52
C GLY A 22 -3.85 5.80 1.30
N THR A 23 -4.74 5.77 0.31
CA THR A 23 -5.83 4.75 0.26
C THR A 23 -5.39 3.39 -0.29
N ASP A 24 -4.18 3.31 -0.84
CA ASP A 24 -3.52 2.14 -1.41
C ASP A 24 -2.42 1.57 -0.50
N ARG A 25 -2.68 1.53 0.81
CA ARG A 25 -1.77 0.96 1.81
C ARG A 25 -1.59 -0.54 1.60
N VAL A 26 -0.33 -0.97 1.51
CA VAL A 26 0.08 -2.38 1.43
C VAL A 26 1.29 -2.60 2.31
N ALA A 27 1.49 -3.81 2.85
CA ALA A 27 2.73 -4.18 3.51
C ALA A 27 3.60 -4.98 2.53
N VAL A 28 4.88 -4.63 2.40
CA VAL A 28 5.78 -5.17 1.38
C VAL A 28 7.05 -5.74 2.02
N TYR A 29 7.42 -6.97 1.66
CA TYR A 29 8.56 -7.67 2.23
C TYR A 29 9.34 -8.46 1.16
N PRO A 30 10.69 -8.45 1.15
CA PRO A 30 11.56 -7.63 1.97
C PRO A 30 11.61 -6.18 1.46
N ALA A 31 11.71 -5.22 2.37
CA ALA A 31 11.83 -3.80 2.01
C ALA A 31 13.09 -3.49 1.18
N SER A 32 14.14 -4.30 1.30
CA SER A 32 15.41 -4.14 0.58
C SER A 32 15.28 -4.25 -0.94
N ASN A 33 14.21 -4.90 -1.44
CA ASN A 33 13.95 -5.04 -2.87
C ASN A 33 13.07 -3.91 -3.43
N THR A 34 12.96 -2.79 -2.71
CA THR A 34 12.16 -1.63 -3.13
C THR A 34 12.95 -0.34 -3.00
N ASN A 35 12.48 0.73 -3.65
CA ASN A 35 12.99 2.07 -3.40
C ASN A 35 12.78 2.49 -1.94
N GLU A 36 13.59 3.43 -1.46
CA GLU A 36 13.33 4.11 -0.18
C GLU A 36 11.97 4.80 -0.16
N LEU A 37 11.43 5.03 1.05
CA LEU A 37 10.18 5.76 1.24
C LEU A 37 10.23 7.13 0.58
N THR A 38 9.25 7.41 -0.29
CA THR A 38 9.11 8.73 -0.89
C THR A 38 8.69 9.77 0.15
N PHE A 39 8.80 11.06 -0.19
CA PHE A 39 8.30 12.13 0.68
C PHE A 39 6.81 11.98 1.00
N MET A 40 6.01 11.63 0.00
CA MET A 40 4.56 11.43 0.17
C MET A 40 4.26 10.24 1.08
N GLU A 41 5.01 9.13 0.95
CA GLU A 41 4.85 7.99 1.86
C GLU A 41 5.19 8.37 3.30
N LYS A 42 6.28 9.11 3.53
CA LYS A 42 6.64 9.60 4.87
C LYS A 42 5.57 10.50 5.47
N PHE A 43 4.90 11.31 4.65
CA PHE A 43 3.80 12.18 5.08
C PHE A 43 2.55 11.37 5.44
N TRP A 44 2.02 10.56 4.52
CA TRP A 44 0.76 9.83 4.69
C TRP A 44 0.83 8.68 5.69
N LEU A 45 2.00 8.03 5.81
CA LEU A 45 2.19 6.83 6.63
C LEU A 45 2.90 7.12 7.95
N ARG A 46 3.11 8.40 8.33
CA ARG A 46 3.93 8.79 9.50
C ARG A 46 3.61 8.01 10.79
N ASN A 47 2.32 7.80 11.07
CA ASN A 47 1.88 7.07 12.25
C ASN A 47 1.83 5.55 12.02
N ASP A 48 1.54 5.13 10.79
CA ASP A 48 1.44 3.73 10.42
C ASP A 48 2.83 3.05 10.47
N LEU A 49 3.87 3.73 10.00
CA LEU A 49 5.26 3.26 10.01
C LEU A 49 5.81 3.00 11.41
N LYS A 50 5.26 3.64 12.45
CA LYS A 50 5.61 3.33 13.85
C LYS A 50 5.10 1.96 14.29
N LYS A 51 4.03 1.46 13.67
CA LYS A 51 3.39 0.18 13.99
C LYS A 51 3.89 -0.93 13.07
N ASN A 52 3.97 -0.65 11.77
CA ASN A 52 4.53 -1.56 10.78
C ASN A 52 5.50 -0.79 9.85
N PRO A 53 6.83 -0.99 10.00
CA PRO A 53 7.82 -0.28 9.18
C PRO A 53 7.83 -0.72 7.71
N ASN A 54 7.11 -1.79 7.36
CA ASN A 54 7.03 -2.31 5.98
C ASN A 54 5.83 -1.81 5.20
N LEU A 55 5.02 -0.91 5.80
CA LEU A 55 3.88 -0.33 5.12
C LEU A 55 4.34 0.65 4.03
N ARG A 56 3.73 0.55 2.86
CA ARG A 56 3.99 1.36 1.67
C ARG A 56 2.69 1.86 1.05
N LEU A 57 2.79 2.88 0.20
CA LEU A 57 1.73 3.23 -0.74
C LEU A 57 2.00 2.52 -2.06
N ALA A 58 1.11 1.63 -2.50
CA ALA A 58 1.34 0.78 -3.67
C ALA A 58 1.74 1.59 -4.92
N CYS A 59 1.15 2.78 -5.12
CA CYS A 59 1.46 3.66 -6.25
C CYS A 59 2.83 4.34 -6.21
N GLN A 60 3.54 4.29 -5.08
CA GLN A 60 4.85 4.94 -4.88
C GLN A 60 6.01 3.94 -4.84
N VAL A 61 5.71 2.64 -4.86
CA VAL A 61 6.71 1.58 -4.78
C VAL A 61 7.21 1.20 -6.17
N ARG A 62 8.54 1.12 -6.30
CA ARG A 62 9.26 0.50 -7.40
C ARG A 62 9.91 -0.77 -6.87
N VAL A 63 9.69 -1.88 -7.56
CA VAL A 63 10.18 -3.21 -7.20
C VAL A 63 11.43 -3.53 -8.01
N TYR A 64 12.49 -3.96 -7.32
CA TYR A 64 13.80 -4.29 -7.92
C TYR A 64 14.17 -5.77 -7.81
N GLY A 65 13.33 -6.57 -7.18
CA GLY A 65 13.49 -8.02 -7.00
C GLY A 65 12.20 -8.61 -6.42
N ASP A 66 12.20 -9.90 -6.12
CA ASP A 66 10.99 -10.57 -5.62
C ASP A 66 10.52 -9.97 -4.28
N VAL A 67 9.21 -9.75 -4.16
CA VAL A 67 8.56 -9.25 -2.96
C VAL A 67 7.23 -9.95 -2.72
N ASN A 68 6.89 -10.14 -1.46
CA ASN A 68 5.56 -10.48 -0.99
C ASN A 68 4.81 -9.20 -0.62
N VAL A 69 3.54 -9.12 -1.00
CA VAL A 69 2.68 -7.98 -0.75
C VAL A 69 1.42 -8.43 -0.05
N GLU A 70 1.15 -7.86 1.12
CA GLU A 70 -0.09 -8.05 1.87
C GLU A 70 -1.00 -6.84 1.68
N THR A 71 -2.19 -7.09 1.12
CA THR A 71 -3.23 -6.06 0.97
C THR A 71 -4.12 -5.99 2.21
N LEU A 72 -4.53 -4.78 2.59
CA LEU A 72 -5.39 -4.58 3.76
C LEU A 72 -6.88 -4.77 3.47
N CYS A 73 -7.28 -4.87 2.20
CA CYS A 73 -8.66 -5.18 1.86
C CYS A 73 -8.92 -6.67 2.00
N LYS A 74 -9.76 -7.03 2.98
CA LYS A 74 -10.33 -8.38 3.04
C LYS A 74 -11.21 -8.60 1.81
N ARG A 75 -11.15 -9.79 1.24
CA ARG A 75 -12.14 -10.22 0.26
C ARG A 75 -13.46 -10.43 1.00
N ARG A 76 -14.59 -10.10 0.36
CA ARG A 76 -15.94 -10.24 0.93
C ARG A 76 -16.25 -11.64 1.47
N GLU A 77 -15.50 -12.66 1.07
CA GLU A 77 -15.62 -14.06 1.49
C GLU A 77 -15.04 -14.32 2.89
N GLU A 78 -14.25 -13.41 3.46
CA GLU A 78 -13.65 -13.53 4.81
C GLU A 78 -14.45 -12.78 5.89
N GLU A 79 -15.58 -12.17 5.50
CA GLU A 79 -16.48 -11.39 6.37
C GLU A 79 -17.89 -11.99 6.47
N ALA A 80 -18.10 -13.19 5.91
CA ALA A 80 -19.34 -13.97 5.97
C ALA A 80 -19.11 -15.30 6.71
#